data_AF-A0A6G0YUL4-F1
#
_entry.id   AF-A0A6G0YUL4-F1
#
_cell.length_a   1.000
_cell.length_b   1.000
_cell.length_c   1.000
_cell.angle_alpha   90.00
_cell.angle_beta   90.00
_cell.angle_gamma   90.00
#
_symmetry.space_group_name_H-M   'P 1'
#
loop_
_entity.id
_entity.type
_entity.pdbx_description
1 polymer ?
#
loop_
_entity_poly.entity_id
_entity_poly.type
_entity_poly.pdbx_seq_one_letter_code
_entity_poly.pdbx_strand_id
1 'polypeptide(L)'
;SPDGYCAQYNGKICRKYLNASILIWFNNTLKNEGSEQNEIITTGLWEEMLPSFSKTCRPAAEKLLCLYAFPHCQQDKSYFPLCYEDCIAVRELFCYKEWALIEANKQRGIFYKSKGHFSLPICENLPHYSQNGKPVCSHAMLTELKQDEITIDCIRGNGRFYQGYINVTKSGLPCQRWDSKVPHEFVRPPINVFPEVQNSENYCRNAGGEVSSPWCYTMDPEVRWQKCDVPLCDKNETELMEPKLDIINNDTAINIITMILNHVEMFIDQTSTTHLHIFLVIVGVLILLISIIILVLCNKLLSNKTSYRSTQTREVDIDLDKLPSNSAYHQYGMCSNPKLEKLEFPRNNIIYVKDLGQGAFGRVFQTVLVE
;
A
#
# COMPACT_ATOMS: atom_id res chain seq x y z
N SER A 1 -12.20 24.19 -28.62
CA SER A 1 -12.12 23.57 -27.29
C SER A 1 -12.85 22.25 -27.31
N PRO A 2 -12.44 21.24 -26.53
CA PRO A 2 -13.30 20.09 -26.30
C PRO A 2 -14.65 20.58 -25.77
N ASP A 3 -15.75 20.11 -26.37
CA ASP A 3 -17.09 20.43 -25.89
C ASP A 3 -17.26 19.78 -24.51
N GLY A 4 -17.50 20.60 -23.50
CA GLY A 4 -17.64 20.19 -22.11
C GLY A 4 -18.63 21.08 -21.36
N TYR A 5 -19.01 20.64 -20.17
CA TYR A 5 -19.85 21.41 -19.27
C TYR A 5 -19.32 21.34 -17.84
N CYS A 6 -19.77 22.27 -17.00
CA CYS A 6 -19.38 22.32 -15.61
C CYS A 6 -20.59 22.07 -14.72
N ALA A 7 -20.43 21.16 -13.78
CA ALA A 7 -21.47 20.78 -12.83
C ALA A 7 -20.84 20.41 -11.49
N GLN A 8 -21.68 20.28 -10.47
CA GLN A 8 -21.24 19.73 -9.20
C GLN A 8 -20.91 18.24 -9.35
N TYR A 9 -19.93 17.78 -8.58
CA TYR A 9 -19.59 16.38 -8.53
C TYR A 9 -20.66 15.58 -7.77
N ASN A 10 -21.33 14.67 -8.47
CA ASN A 10 -22.40 13.82 -7.92
C ASN A 10 -21.96 12.37 -7.64
N GLY A 11 -20.71 12.03 -7.95
CA GLY A 11 -20.17 10.69 -7.72
C GLY A 11 -19.96 10.36 -6.24
N LYS A 12 -19.46 9.16 -5.99
CA LYS A 12 -19.20 8.63 -4.64
C LYS A 12 -17.71 8.58 -4.35
N ILE A 13 -16.91 8.25 -5.36
CA ILE A 13 -15.51 7.86 -5.21
C ILE A 13 -14.66 9.04 -4.72
N CYS A 14 -14.81 10.20 -5.34
CA CYS A 14 -13.99 11.38 -5.06
C CYS A 14 -14.65 12.39 -4.11
N ARG A 15 -15.77 12.04 -3.48
CA ARG A 15 -16.59 12.96 -2.67
C ARG A 15 -15.83 13.55 -1.48
N LYS A 16 -14.91 12.78 -0.89
CA LYS A 16 -14.07 13.24 0.23
C LYS A 16 -12.97 14.21 -0.20
N TYR A 17 -12.55 14.16 -1.46
CA TYR A 17 -11.38 14.88 -1.97
C TYR A 17 -11.75 16.13 -2.76
N LEU A 18 -12.94 16.16 -3.35
CA LEU A 18 -13.45 17.29 -4.12
C LEU A 18 -14.34 18.17 -3.25
N ASN A 19 -14.11 19.48 -3.31
CA ASN A 19 -14.91 20.46 -2.59
C ASN A 19 -16.27 20.65 -3.30
N ALA A 20 -17.38 20.45 -2.58
CA ALA A 20 -18.74 20.58 -3.12
C ALA A 20 -19.07 22.00 -3.63
N SER A 21 -18.34 23.02 -3.17
CA SER A 21 -18.49 24.41 -3.64
C SER A 21 -17.78 24.67 -4.98
N ILE A 22 -16.91 23.78 -5.44
CA ILE A 22 -16.15 23.93 -6.68
C ILE A 22 -16.84 23.15 -7.80
N LEU A 23 -17.04 23.80 -8.95
CA LEU A 23 -17.57 23.14 -10.14
C LEU A 23 -16.51 22.27 -10.81
N ILE A 24 -16.90 21.08 -11.22
CA ILE A 24 -16.07 20.11 -11.93
C ILE A 24 -16.39 20.15 -13.41
N TRP A 25 -15.36 20.04 -14.24
CA TRP A 25 -15.51 19.96 -15.69
C TRP A 25 -15.75 18.52 -16.14
N PHE A 26 -16.73 18.34 -17.03
CA PHE A 26 -17.09 17.07 -17.63
C PHE A 26 -17.04 17.17 -19.15
N ASN A 27 -16.45 16.15 -19.79
CA ASN A 27 -16.36 16.08 -21.24
C ASN A 27 -17.71 15.69 -21.85
N ASN A 28 -18.25 16.52 -22.76
CA ASN A 28 -19.55 16.34 -23.39
C ASN A 28 -19.46 15.57 -24.73
N THR A 29 -18.26 15.41 -25.31
CA THR A 29 -18.07 14.61 -26.55
C THR A 29 -18.48 13.15 -26.38
N LEU A 30 -18.62 12.68 -25.13
CA LEU A 30 -19.07 11.35 -24.75
C LEU A 30 -20.55 11.30 -24.31
N LYS A 31 -21.44 12.22 -24.74
CA LYS A 31 -22.90 12.18 -24.44
C LYS A 31 -23.25 11.89 -22.96
N ASN A 32 -22.69 12.65 -22.02
CA ASN A 32 -22.79 12.42 -20.57
C ASN A 32 -22.14 11.13 -20.02
N GLU A 33 -21.67 10.21 -20.86
CA GLU A 33 -20.91 9.03 -20.45
C GLU A 33 -19.51 9.39 -19.91
N GLY A 34 -18.96 10.56 -20.27
CA GLY A 34 -17.63 10.97 -19.81
C GLY A 34 -17.50 11.06 -18.28
N SER A 35 -18.56 11.53 -17.60
CA SER A 35 -18.61 11.54 -16.13
C SER A 35 -18.65 10.13 -15.56
N GLU A 36 -19.43 9.24 -16.17
CA GLU A 36 -19.61 7.86 -15.70
C GLU A 36 -18.35 7.03 -15.96
N GLN A 37 -17.72 7.17 -17.13
CA GLN A 37 -16.47 6.53 -17.49
C GLN A 37 -15.33 6.95 -16.54
N ASN A 38 -15.21 8.25 -16.20
CA ASN A 38 -14.21 8.71 -15.24
C ASN A 38 -14.43 8.12 -13.85
N GLU A 39 -15.69 8.00 -13.40
CA GLU A 39 -16.02 7.36 -12.13
C GLU A 39 -15.66 5.86 -12.13
N ILE A 40 -15.96 5.14 -13.22
CA ILE A 40 -15.63 3.71 -13.38
C ILE A 40 -14.11 3.49 -13.40
N ILE A 41 -13.39 4.26 -14.22
CA ILE A 41 -11.91 4.16 -14.32
C ILE A 41 -11.28 4.49 -12.97
N THR A 42 -11.72 5.56 -12.33
CA THR A 42 -11.20 5.96 -11.01
C THR A 42 -11.46 4.88 -9.97
N THR A 43 -12.66 4.31 -9.94
CA THR A 43 -13.03 3.21 -9.02
C THR A 43 -12.16 1.97 -9.27
N GLY A 44 -12.03 1.52 -10.53
CA GLY A 44 -11.23 0.35 -10.86
C GLY A 44 -9.74 0.54 -10.56
N LEU A 45 -9.18 1.73 -10.85
CA LEU A 45 -7.81 2.07 -10.44
C LEU A 45 -7.67 2.09 -8.91
N TRP A 46 -8.69 2.54 -8.20
CA TRP A 46 -8.70 2.55 -6.74
C TRP A 46 -8.62 1.14 -6.15
N GLU A 47 -9.33 0.19 -6.75
CA GLU A 47 -9.38 -1.21 -6.31
C GLU A 47 -8.17 -2.02 -6.77
N GLU A 48 -7.62 -1.73 -7.96
CA GLU A 48 -6.53 -2.50 -8.55
C GLU A 48 -5.16 -2.07 -7.99
N MET A 49 -4.92 -0.77 -7.85
CA MET A 49 -3.58 -0.22 -7.60
C MET A 49 -3.38 0.19 -6.14
N LEU A 50 -4.31 0.97 -5.58
CA LEU A 50 -4.11 1.62 -4.29
C LEU A 50 -4.11 0.70 -3.05
N PRO A 51 -4.66 -0.54 -3.06
CA PRO A 51 -4.52 -1.46 -1.93
C PRO A 51 -3.06 -1.78 -1.60
N SER A 52 -2.19 -1.78 -2.62
CA SER A 52 -0.76 -2.05 -2.49
C SER A 52 0.07 -0.85 -2.03
N PHE A 53 -0.52 0.36 -2.04
CA PHE A 53 0.20 1.58 -1.72
C PHE A 53 0.41 1.75 -0.22
N SER A 54 1.53 2.36 0.15
CA SER A 54 1.84 2.70 1.54
C SER A 54 0.79 3.64 2.16
N LYS A 55 0.72 3.66 3.50
CA LYS A 55 -0.22 4.50 4.26
C LYS A 55 -0.06 6.00 3.99
N THR A 56 1.15 6.42 3.61
CA THR A 56 1.49 7.81 3.24
C THR A 56 1.19 8.10 1.78
N CYS A 57 1.49 7.16 0.88
CA CYS A 57 1.22 7.29 -0.54
C CYS A 57 -0.27 7.33 -0.86
N ARG A 58 -1.05 6.37 -0.31
CA ARG A 58 -2.46 6.17 -0.66
C ARG A 58 -3.28 7.46 -0.63
N PRO A 59 -3.40 8.21 0.48
CA PRO A 59 -4.26 9.41 0.51
C PRO A 59 -3.80 10.51 -0.46
N ALA A 60 -2.50 10.61 -0.74
CA ALA A 60 -1.97 11.58 -1.70
C ALA A 60 -2.29 11.18 -3.15
N ALA A 61 -2.10 9.89 -3.48
CA ALA A 61 -2.46 9.33 -4.77
C ALA A 61 -3.98 9.41 -5.04
N GLU A 62 -4.81 9.17 -4.03
CA GLU A 62 -6.26 9.31 -4.09
C GLU A 62 -6.68 10.72 -4.47
N LYS A 63 -6.15 11.71 -3.75
CA LYS A 63 -6.48 13.11 -3.99
C LYS A 63 -6.04 13.56 -5.38
N LEU A 64 -4.84 13.17 -5.82
CA LEU A 64 -4.32 13.49 -7.15
C LEU A 64 -5.13 12.82 -8.26
N LEU A 65 -5.46 11.53 -8.12
CA LEU A 65 -6.27 10.79 -9.08
C LEU A 65 -7.67 11.41 -9.23
N CYS A 66 -8.27 11.82 -8.11
CA CYS A 66 -9.56 12.50 -8.14
C CYS A 66 -9.53 13.82 -8.89
N LEU A 67 -8.51 14.67 -8.66
CA LEU A 67 -8.38 15.94 -9.39
C LEU A 67 -7.96 15.76 -10.85
N TYR A 68 -7.29 14.65 -11.17
CA TYR A 68 -6.99 14.27 -12.55
C TYR A 68 -8.25 13.84 -13.30
N ALA A 69 -9.07 12.98 -12.67
CA ALA A 69 -10.32 12.46 -13.23
C ALA A 69 -11.41 13.53 -13.31
N PHE A 70 -11.42 14.45 -12.35
CA PHE A 70 -12.46 15.45 -12.14
C PHE A 70 -11.80 16.83 -11.92
N PRO A 71 -11.23 17.43 -12.97
CA PRO A 71 -10.56 18.72 -12.86
C PRO A 71 -11.54 19.85 -12.54
N HIS A 72 -11.06 20.87 -11.84
CA HIS A 72 -11.83 22.07 -11.57
C HIS A 72 -12.19 22.81 -12.86
N CYS A 73 -13.40 23.37 -12.89
CA CYS A 73 -13.90 24.12 -14.02
C CYS A 73 -13.39 25.57 -14.03
N GLN A 74 -13.07 26.07 -15.22
CA GLN A 74 -12.78 27.47 -15.50
C GLN A 74 -14.03 28.22 -15.95
N GLN A 75 -14.05 29.55 -15.78
CA GLN A 75 -15.20 30.41 -16.11
C GLN A 75 -15.65 30.31 -17.58
N ASP A 76 -14.75 29.96 -18.50
CA ASP A 76 -15.01 29.79 -19.94
C ASP A 76 -15.47 28.37 -20.33
N LYS A 77 -15.89 27.56 -19.34
CA LYS A 77 -16.26 26.14 -19.50
C LYS A 77 -15.10 25.25 -19.99
N SER A 78 -13.86 25.70 -19.81
CA SER A 78 -12.67 24.84 -19.88
C SER A 78 -12.35 24.25 -18.49
N TYR A 79 -11.22 23.54 -18.39
CA TYR A 79 -10.80 22.88 -17.17
C TYR A 79 -9.38 23.30 -16.76
N PHE A 80 -9.13 23.26 -15.47
CA PHE A 80 -7.80 23.47 -14.91
C PHE A 80 -7.03 22.15 -14.83
N PRO A 81 -5.83 22.05 -15.44
CA PRO A 81 -4.98 20.87 -15.28
C PRO A 81 -4.50 20.74 -13.83
N LEU A 82 -3.89 19.61 -13.47
CA LEU A 82 -3.24 19.44 -12.16
C LEU A 82 -2.15 20.49 -11.93
N CYS A 83 -1.91 20.85 -10.68
CA CYS A 83 -0.76 21.70 -10.33
C CYS A 83 0.54 20.89 -10.31
N TYR A 84 1.64 21.53 -10.74
CA TYR A 84 2.99 20.98 -10.73
C TYR A 84 3.37 20.43 -9.35
N GLU A 85 3.18 21.22 -8.30
CA GLU A 85 3.61 20.92 -6.94
C GLU A 85 2.94 19.65 -6.39
N ASP A 86 1.65 19.47 -6.63
CA ASP A 86 0.93 18.28 -6.18
C ASP A 86 1.37 17.03 -6.93
N CYS A 87 1.62 17.15 -8.24
CA CYS A 87 2.13 16.05 -9.06
C CYS A 87 3.52 15.61 -8.61
N ILE A 88 4.44 16.57 -8.42
CA ILE A 88 5.79 16.32 -7.92
C ILE A 88 5.77 15.77 -6.50
N ALA A 89 4.92 16.29 -5.63
CA ALA A 89 4.79 15.80 -4.26
C ALA A 89 4.40 14.32 -4.21
N VAL A 90 3.44 13.91 -5.04
CA VAL A 90 3.06 12.50 -5.16
C VAL A 90 4.19 11.67 -5.76
N ARG A 91 4.77 12.10 -6.89
CA ARG A 91 5.81 11.36 -7.60
C ARG A 91 7.09 11.18 -6.79
N GLU A 92 7.57 12.23 -6.14
CA GLU A 92 8.93 12.28 -5.58
C GLU A 92 8.99 12.13 -4.06
N LEU A 93 7.87 12.34 -3.35
CA LEU A 93 7.83 12.16 -1.89
C LEU A 93 6.82 11.11 -1.45
N PHE A 94 5.52 11.31 -1.68
CA PHE A 94 4.51 10.45 -1.08
C PHE A 94 4.53 9.03 -1.64
N CYS A 95 4.71 8.89 -2.95
CA CYS A 95 4.57 7.64 -3.69
C CYS A 95 5.82 7.28 -4.50
N TYR A 96 7.01 7.71 -4.10
CA TYR A 96 8.22 7.54 -4.92
C TYR A 96 8.55 6.08 -5.27
N LYS A 97 8.23 5.13 -4.39
CA LYS A 97 8.46 3.69 -4.65
C LYS A 97 7.42 3.16 -5.62
N GLU A 98 6.16 3.47 -5.34
CA GLU A 98 5.00 3.03 -6.11
C GLU A 98 5.02 3.63 -7.53
N TRP A 99 5.34 4.92 -7.67
CA TRP A 99 5.48 5.61 -8.95
C TRP A 99 6.59 5.01 -9.81
N ALA A 100 7.77 4.79 -9.23
CA ALA A 100 8.89 4.15 -9.93
C ALA A 100 8.53 2.74 -10.44
N LEU A 101 7.75 1.98 -9.65
CA LEU A 101 7.25 0.67 -10.07
C LEU A 101 6.26 0.79 -11.23
N ILE A 102 5.36 1.77 -11.22
CA ILE A 102 4.41 2.04 -12.31
C ILE A 102 5.15 2.38 -13.60
N GLU A 103 6.15 3.26 -13.53
CA GLU A 103 6.95 3.65 -14.69
C GLU A 103 7.76 2.47 -15.25
N ALA A 104 8.38 1.66 -14.39
CA ALA A 104 9.09 0.45 -14.80
C ALA A 104 8.15 -0.56 -15.49
N ASN A 105 6.93 -0.74 -14.97
CA ASN A 105 5.92 -1.62 -15.58
C ASN A 105 5.43 -1.07 -16.93
N LYS A 106 5.23 0.25 -17.04
CA LYS A 106 4.88 0.92 -18.30
C LYS A 106 5.94 0.67 -19.38
N GLN A 107 7.24 0.74 -19.04
CA GLN A 107 8.33 0.44 -19.98
C GLN A 107 8.32 -1.01 -20.46
N ARG A 108 7.81 -1.94 -19.64
CA ARG A 108 7.64 -3.36 -19.97
C ARG A 108 6.33 -3.66 -20.70
N GLY A 109 5.51 -2.65 -20.98
CA GLY A 109 4.18 -2.82 -21.57
C GLY A 109 3.13 -3.41 -20.62
N ILE A 110 3.40 -3.40 -19.31
CA ILE A 110 2.48 -3.88 -18.28
C ILE A 110 1.66 -2.68 -17.79
N PHE A 111 0.35 -2.76 -18.01
CA PHE A 111 -0.60 -1.70 -17.66
C PHE A 111 -1.69 -2.23 -16.74
N TYR A 112 -2.21 -1.36 -15.87
CA TYR A 112 -3.43 -1.64 -15.13
C TYR A 112 -4.61 -1.84 -16.07
N LYS A 113 -5.42 -2.86 -15.80
CA LYS A 113 -6.59 -3.18 -16.61
C LYS A 113 -7.61 -2.06 -16.57
N SER A 114 -7.75 -1.44 -15.40
CA SER A 114 -8.76 -0.41 -15.13
C SER A 114 -8.39 0.98 -15.64
N LYS A 115 -7.18 1.18 -16.21
CA LYS A 115 -6.70 2.54 -16.55
C LYS A 115 -7.55 3.27 -17.59
N GLY A 116 -8.28 2.55 -18.44
CA GLY A 116 -9.03 3.13 -19.55
C GLY A 116 -8.20 4.11 -20.38
N HIS A 117 -8.72 5.33 -20.53
CA HIS A 117 -8.06 6.43 -21.25
C HIS A 117 -7.10 7.25 -20.37
N PHE A 118 -6.99 6.97 -19.07
CA PHE A 118 -6.09 7.71 -18.19
C PHE A 118 -4.63 7.40 -18.55
N SER A 119 -3.81 8.44 -18.45
CA SER A 119 -2.37 8.36 -18.63
C SER A 119 -1.68 9.03 -17.46
N LEU A 120 -0.52 8.51 -17.08
CA LEU A 120 0.30 9.10 -16.03
C LEU A 120 0.70 10.52 -16.46
N PRO A 121 0.43 11.56 -15.65
CA PRO A 121 0.74 12.93 -16.03
C PRO A 121 2.24 13.16 -16.11
N ILE A 122 2.66 14.01 -17.05
CA ILE A 122 4.03 14.52 -17.14
C ILE A 122 4.08 15.78 -16.27
N CYS A 123 4.57 15.64 -15.03
CA CYS A 123 4.51 16.72 -14.05
C CYS A 123 5.19 18.01 -14.53
N GLU A 124 6.28 17.90 -15.29
CA GLU A 124 7.07 19.02 -15.84
C GLU A 124 6.27 19.94 -16.76
N ASN A 125 5.19 19.44 -17.37
CA ASN A 125 4.35 20.22 -18.28
C ASN A 125 3.17 20.90 -17.56
N LEU A 126 3.03 20.69 -16.25
CA LEU A 126 1.93 21.23 -15.47
C LEU A 126 2.24 22.66 -15.02
N PRO A 127 1.22 23.54 -14.92
CA PRO A 127 1.39 24.87 -14.37
C PRO A 127 1.62 24.83 -12.85
N HIS A 128 2.36 25.82 -12.35
CA HIS A 128 2.51 26.10 -10.93
C HIS A 128 1.23 26.71 -10.35
N TYR A 129 0.94 26.43 -9.08
CA TYR A 129 -0.18 27.11 -8.40
C TYR A 129 0.13 28.61 -8.20
N SER A 130 -0.92 29.42 -8.15
CA SER A 130 -0.81 30.87 -7.93
C SER A 130 -1.15 31.20 -6.48
N GLN A 131 -0.23 31.88 -5.78
CA GLN A 131 -0.44 32.32 -4.39
C GLN A 131 -1.33 33.56 -4.27
N ASN A 132 -1.40 34.41 -5.31
CA ASN A 132 -1.96 35.77 -5.22
C ASN A 132 -2.91 36.11 -6.38
N GLY A 133 -3.56 35.13 -7.02
CA GLY A 133 -4.33 35.37 -8.23
C GLY A 133 -5.47 34.38 -8.52
N LYS A 134 -6.00 34.46 -9.75
CA LYS A 134 -7.00 33.53 -10.28
C LYS A 134 -6.43 32.09 -10.27
N PRO A 135 -7.25 31.07 -10.01
CA PRO A 135 -6.80 29.69 -10.10
C PRO A 135 -6.27 29.40 -11.51
N VAL A 136 -5.10 28.76 -11.59
CA VAL A 136 -4.45 28.36 -12.85
C VAL A 136 -4.50 26.84 -13.02
N CYS A 137 -4.66 26.12 -11.92
CA CYS A 137 -4.62 24.67 -11.86
C CYS A 137 -5.52 24.12 -10.75
N SER A 138 -5.86 22.84 -10.84
CA SER A 138 -6.60 22.08 -9.85
C SER A 138 -5.67 21.71 -8.68
N HIS A 139 -5.62 22.58 -7.66
CA HIS A 139 -4.70 22.45 -6.54
C HIS A 139 -5.21 21.46 -5.49
N ALA A 140 -4.38 20.46 -5.19
CA ALA A 140 -4.64 19.42 -4.20
C ALA A 140 -4.14 19.77 -2.80
N MET A 141 -3.43 20.89 -2.61
CA MET A 141 -2.97 21.34 -1.28
C MET A 141 -2.19 20.25 -0.53
N LEU A 142 -1.41 19.41 -1.24
CA LEU A 142 -0.70 18.28 -0.63
C LEU A 142 0.54 18.72 0.16
N THR A 143 1.08 19.88 -0.20
CA THR A 143 2.33 20.45 0.30
C THR A 143 2.11 21.63 1.25
N GLU A 144 0.86 22.04 1.48
CA GLU A 144 0.57 23.20 2.32
C GLU A 144 0.88 22.92 3.80
N LEU A 145 1.49 23.92 4.45
CA LEU A 145 1.65 23.94 5.89
C LEU A 145 0.30 24.26 6.54
N LYS A 146 -0.15 23.39 7.44
CA LYS A 146 -1.31 23.68 8.28
C LYS A 146 -0.90 24.56 9.45
N GLN A 147 -1.25 25.83 9.37
CA GLN A 147 -0.80 26.86 10.32
C GLN A 147 -1.12 26.52 11.79
N ASP A 148 -2.25 25.85 12.04
CA ASP A 148 -2.71 25.42 13.36
C ASP A 148 -1.94 24.23 13.94
N GLU A 149 -1.27 23.45 13.09
CA GLU A 149 -0.46 22.28 13.47
C GLU A 149 1.05 22.58 13.54
N ILE A 150 1.49 23.79 13.15
CA ILE A 150 2.91 24.19 13.21
C ILE A 150 3.40 24.25 14.66
N THR A 151 4.58 23.70 14.90
CA THR A 151 5.22 23.64 16.23
C THR A 151 6.71 23.97 16.14
N ILE A 152 7.27 24.60 17.18
CA ILE A 152 8.68 25.07 17.19
C ILE A 152 9.51 24.29 18.22
N ASP A 153 9.03 24.15 19.45
CA ASP A 153 9.83 23.58 20.55
C ASP A 153 9.60 22.08 20.76
N CYS A 154 8.53 21.55 20.19
CA CYS A 154 8.06 20.17 20.41
C CYS A 154 7.34 19.65 19.17
N ILE A 155 7.02 18.36 19.11
CA ILE A 155 6.29 17.75 17.98
C ILE A 155 4.89 17.28 18.38
N ARG A 156 3.93 17.46 17.47
CA ARG A 156 2.60 16.81 17.51
C ARG A 156 2.58 15.63 16.56
N GLY A 157 1.99 14.51 16.99
CA GLY A 157 1.92 13.29 16.19
C GLY A 157 3.32 12.81 15.77
N ASN A 158 3.59 12.79 14.46
CA ASN A 158 4.89 12.44 13.90
C ASN A 158 5.81 13.66 13.62
N GLY A 159 5.37 14.87 13.95
CA GLY A 159 6.14 16.10 13.70
C GLY A 159 6.16 16.54 12.23
N ARG A 160 5.14 16.18 11.43
CA ARG A 160 5.05 16.61 10.00
C ARG A 160 5.26 18.12 9.82
N PHE A 161 4.60 18.92 10.67
CA PHE A 161 4.63 20.39 10.61
C PHE A 161 5.58 21.04 11.62
N TYR A 162 6.56 20.29 12.13
CA TYR A 162 7.59 20.84 13.01
C TYR A 162 8.50 21.81 12.26
N GLN A 163 8.66 23.02 12.79
CA GLN A 163 9.45 24.12 12.23
C GLN A 163 10.51 24.67 13.19
N GLY A 164 10.90 23.89 14.20
CA GLY A 164 11.96 24.27 15.14
C GLY A 164 13.38 24.24 14.59
N TYR A 165 14.35 24.40 15.47
CA TYR A 165 15.76 24.68 15.14
C TYR A 165 16.74 23.56 15.51
N ILE A 166 16.24 22.38 15.90
CA ILE A 166 17.13 21.24 16.19
C ILE A 166 17.83 20.81 14.90
N ASN A 167 19.16 20.76 14.92
CA ASN A 167 20.02 20.41 13.77
C ASN A 167 21.03 19.29 14.09
N VAL A 168 20.73 18.50 15.13
CA VAL A 168 21.50 17.33 15.52
C VAL A 168 20.58 16.13 15.64
N THR A 169 21.07 14.97 15.23
CA THR A 169 20.31 13.73 15.31
C THR A 169 20.28 13.19 16.74
N LYS A 170 19.46 12.18 17.00
CA LYS A 170 19.38 11.53 18.33
C LYS A 170 20.72 10.94 18.81
N SER A 171 21.62 10.58 17.90
CA SER A 171 22.97 10.11 18.25
C SER A 171 24.03 11.21 18.24
N GLY A 172 23.64 12.48 18.13
CA GLY A 172 24.53 13.63 18.15
C GLY A 172 25.25 13.93 16.83
N LEU A 173 24.81 13.35 15.71
CA LEU A 173 25.40 13.67 14.40
C LEU A 173 24.87 15.01 13.89
N PRO A 174 25.73 15.90 13.36
CA PRO A 174 25.27 17.15 12.79
C PRO A 174 24.50 16.89 11.49
N CYS A 175 23.43 17.65 11.28
CA CYS A 175 22.59 17.55 10.10
C CYS A 175 23.25 18.20 8.88
N GLN A 176 23.12 17.55 7.72
CA GLN A 176 23.38 18.11 6.41
C GLN A 176 22.25 19.10 6.06
N ARG A 177 22.61 20.22 5.43
CA ARG A 177 21.63 21.18 4.91
C ARG A 177 20.75 20.55 3.83
N TRP A 178 19.46 20.88 3.83
CA TRP A 178 18.50 20.34 2.86
C TRP A 178 18.84 20.72 1.42
N ASP A 179 19.49 21.86 1.18
CA ASP A 179 19.97 22.30 -0.13
C ASP A 179 21.38 21.82 -0.50
N SER A 180 22.08 21.15 0.42
CA SER A 180 23.40 20.57 0.16
C SER A 180 23.27 19.20 -0.50
N LYS A 181 24.20 18.90 -1.42
CA LYS A 181 24.37 17.56 -2.03
C LYS A 181 25.53 16.77 -1.42
N VAL A 182 26.10 17.24 -0.32
CA VAL A 182 27.29 16.64 0.32
C VAL A 182 27.03 16.46 1.82
N PRO A 183 27.35 15.28 2.41
CA PRO A 183 27.86 14.07 1.73
C PRO A 183 26.80 13.28 0.94
N HIS A 184 25.51 13.53 1.15
CA HIS A 184 24.43 12.77 0.52
C HIS A 184 23.83 13.52 -0.69
N GLU A 185 24.03 13.02 -1.90
CA GLU A 185 23.61 13.71 -3.15
C GLU A 185 22.10 13.70 -3.39
N PHE A 186 21.45 12.56 -3.19
CA PHE A 186 20.00 12.42 -3.42
C PHE A 186 19.22 12.94 -2.21
N VAL A 187 18.76 14.18 -2.26
CA VAL A 187 17.96 14.78 -1.19
C VAL A 187 16.47 14.69 -1.53
N ARG A 188 15.69 14.19 -0.58
CA ARG A 188 14.22 14.30 -0.54
C ARG A 188 13.83 14.91 0.80
N PRO A 189 12.75 15.70 0.88
CA PRO A 189 11.80 16.08 -0.19
C PRO A 189 12.37 17.12 -1.19
N PRO A 190 11.71 17.33 -2.35
CA PRO A 190 12.04 18.43 -3.27
C PRO A 190 11.80 19.79 -2.63
N ILE A 191 12.88 20.57 -2.47
CA ILE A 191 12.92 21.82 -1.67
C ILE A 191 11.99 22.90 -2.20
N ASN A 192 11.82 22.96 -3.52
CA ASN A 192 10.96 23.94 -4.20
C ASN A 192 9.46 23.62 -4.10
N VAL A 193 9.10 22.45 -3.57
CA VAL A 193 7.71 21.96 -3.53
C VAL A 193 7.17 21.88 -2.10
N PHE A 194 8.03 21.58 -1.12
CA PHE A 194 7.66 21.43 0.28
C PHE A 194 8.15 22.63 1.10
N PRO A 195 7.24 23.53 1.53
CA PRO A 195 7.59 24.65 2.40
C PRO A 195 8.22 24.20 3.72
N GLU A 196 7.95 22.98 4.19
CA GLU A 196 8.53 22.44 5.43
C GLU A 196 10.06 22.48 5.44
N VAL A 197 10.69 22.27 4.28
CA VAL A 197 12.15 22.25 4.12
C VAL A 197 12.69 23.49 3.41
N GLN A 198 11.80 24.37 2.95
CA GLN A 198 12.22 25.59 2.29
C GLN A 198 12.80 26.55 3.33
N ASN A 199 14.04 26.98 3.13
CA ASN A 199 14.77 27.85 4.08
C ASN A 199 14.95 27.26 5.48
N SER A 200 14.87 25.94 5.64
CA SER A 200 15.08 25.27 6.94
C SER A 200 16.54 24.95 7.24
N GLU A 201 17.50 25.51 6.49
CA GLU A 201 18.95 25.25 6.62
C GLU A 201 19.26 23.74 6.72
N ASN A 202 19.65 23.27 7.91
CA ASN A 202 19.86 21.87 8.25
C ASN A 202 18.99 21.41 9.43
N TYR A 203 17.91 22.13 9.75
CA TYR A 203 17.03 21.77 10.85
C TYR A 203 16.23 20.51 10.54
N CYS A 204 15.96 19.71 11.56
CA CYS A 204 15.19 18.48 11.45
C CYS A 204 13.77 18.77 10.97
N ARG A 205 13.30 18.00 9.98
CA ARG A 205 11.96 18.14 9.39
C ARG A 205 11.35 16.78 9.14
N ASN A 206 10.04 16.74 8.94
CA ASN A 206 9.34 15.53 8.55
C ASN A 206 8.32 15.83 7.45
N ALA A 207 8.78 16.48 6.37
CA ALA A 207 7.94 16.79 5.22
C ALA A 207 7.23 15.53 4.71
N GLY A 208 5.93 15.64 4.44
CA GLY A 208 5.08 14.50 4.04
C GLY A 208 4.73 13.51 5.17
N GLY A 209 5.44 13.52 6.29
CA GLY A 209 5.07 12.77 7.49
C GLY A 209 5.22 11.24 7.38
N GLU A 210 6.11 10.72 6.53
CA GLU A 210 6.32 9.27 6.42
C GLU A 210 6.99 8.69 7.67
N VAL A 211 7.95 9.41 8.23
CA VAL A 211 8.73 8.97 9.39
C VAL A 211 7.96 9.31 10.68
N SER A 212 8.21 8.59 11.77
CA SER A 212 7.51 8.81 13.05
C SER A 212 7.97 10.04 13.85
N SER A 213 9.01 10.76 13.41
CA SER A 213 9.63 11.90 14.09
C SER A 213 10.40 12.74 13.06
N PRO A 214 10.67 14.04 13.31
CA PRO A 214 11.61 14.82 12.52
C PRO A 214 12.95 14.11 12.36
N TRP A 215 13.53 14.28 11.19
CA TRP A 215 14.79 13.66 10.80
C TRP A 215 15.58 14.63 9.92
N CYS A 216 16.84 14.31 9.70
CA CYS A 216 17.68 15.02 8.75
C CYS A 216 18.66 14.04 8.08
N TYR A 217 19.20 14.43 6.92
CA TYR A 217 20.42 13.83 6.42
C TYR A 217 21.58 14.18 7.37
N THR A 218 22.53 13.29 7.54
CA THR A 218 23.65 13.54 8.46
C THR A 218 24.90 13.95 7.69
N MET A 219 25.83 14.62 8.35
CA MET A 219 27.16 14.92 7.79
C MET A 219 28.10 13.71 7.79
N ASP A 220 27.69 12.57 8.37
CA ASP A 220 28.43 11.31 8.32
C ASP A 220 28.11 10.60 6.98
N PRO A 221 29.13 10.29 6.14
CA PRO A 221 28.93 9.54 4.89
C PRO A 221 28.34 8.14 5.08
N GLU A 222 28.59 7.50 6.22
CA GLU A 222 28.11 6.14 6.51
C GLU A 222 26.65 6.14 7.04
N VAL A 223 26.20 7.25 7.62
CA VAL A 223 24.85 7.40 8.15
C VAL A 223 24.06 8.38 7.29
N ARG A 224 23.36 7.84 6.28
CA ARG A 224 22.61 8.66 5.33
C ARG A 224 21.65 9.64 5.97
N TRP A 225 20.82 9.17 6.89
CA TRP A 225 19.86 10.01 7.62
C TRP A 225 19.57 9.38 8.96
N GLN A 226 19.12 10.20 9.92
CA GLN A 226 18.69 9.71 11.22
C GLN A 226 17.59 10.63 11.78
N LYS A 227 16.74 10.06 12.64
CA LYS A 227 15.75 10.81 13.43
C LYS A 227 16.45 11.74 14.42
N CYS A 228 15.83 12.88 14.66
CA CYS A 228 16.21 13.82 15.70
C CYS A 228 15.39 13.56 16.96
N ASP A 229 15.97 13.93 18.09
CA ASP A 229 15.31 13.81 19.39
C ASP A 229 14.59 15.12 19.70
N VAL A 230 13.30 15.17 19.34
CA VAL A 230 12.43 16.33 19.55
C VAL A 230 11.34 15.90 20.52
N PRO A 231 11.13 16.62 21.64
CA PRO A 231 10.14 16.23 22.63
C PRO A 231 8.72 16.30 22.06
N LEU A 232 7.84 15.43 22.54
CA LEU A 232 6.41 15.56 22.27
C LEU A 232 5.89 16.82 22.95
N CYS A 233 4.99 17.54 22.30
CA CYS A 233 4.35 18.68 22.95
C CYS A 233 3.59 18.18 24.17
N ASP A 234 3.81 18.86 25.31
CA ASP A 234 2.95 18.68 26.47
C ASP A 234 1.52 18.89 25.99
N LYS A 235 0.69 17.88 26.19
CA LYS A 235 -0.74 18.07 26.07
C LYS A 235 -1.07 19.04 27.19
N ASN A 236 -1.14 20.34 26.90
CA ASN A 236 -1.76 21.29 27.81
C ASN A 236 -3.03 20.62 28.34
N GLU A 237 -3.21 20.60 29.66
CA GLU A 237 -4.34 20.04 30.39
C GLU A 237 -5.67 20.78 30.10
N THR A 238 -5.90 21.14 28.84
CA THR A 238 -7.19 21.50 28.26
C THR A 238 -7.69 20.45 27.28
N GLU A 239 -6.95 19.36 27.08
CA GLU A 239 -7.49 18.07 26.66
C GLU A 239 -7.08 17.01 27.69
N LEU A 240 -7.77 17.00 28.83
CA LEU A 240 -8.15 15.71 29.39
C LEU A 240 -8.78 14.93 28.24
N MET A 241 -8.02 14.00 27.67
CA MET A 241 -8.62 12.82 27.06
C MET A 241 -9.40 12.12 28.18
N GLU A 242 -10.59 12.62 28.50
CA GLU A 242 -11.68 11.68 28.56
C GLU A 242 -11.70 10.96 27.22
N PRO A 243 -11.88 9.63 27.19
CA PRO A 243 -12.22 8.99 25.94
C PRO A 243 -13.42 9.77 25.38
N LYS A 244 -13.30 10.32 24.16
CA LYS A 244 -14.48 10.71 23.38
C LYS A 244 -15.26 9.43 23.10
N LEU A 245 -16.04 9.03 24.10
CA LEU A 245 -17.30 8.39 23.88
C LEU A 245 -18.18 9.53 23.40
N ASP A 246 -18.43 9.58 22.09
CA ASP A 246 -19.41 10.50 21.53
C ASP A 246 -20.75 10.21 22.24
N ILE A 247 -21.08 11.03 23.24
CA ILE A 247 -22.44 11.13 23.76
C ILE A 247 -23.22 11.80 22.63
N ILE A 248 -23.74 10.94 21.77
CA ILE A 248 -24.80 11.22 20.82
C ILE A 248 -25.84 12.05 21.59
N ASN A 249 -26.14 13.25 21.11
CA ASN A 249 -27.25 14.07 21.61
C ASN A 249 -28.46 13.15 21.81
N ASN A 250 -29.00 13.13 23.03
CA ASN A 250 -29.95 12.12 23.49
C ASN A 250 -31.19 11.99 22.58
N ASP A 251 -31.54 13.03 21.81
CA ASP A 251 -32.65 12.98 20.86
C ASP A 251 -32.34 12.16 19.59
N THR A 252 -31.07 11.96 19.24
CA THR A 252 -30.66 11.11 18.11
C THR A 252 -30.33 9.69 18.53
N ALA A 253 -29.77 9.49 19.72
CA ALA A 253 -29.54 8.15 20.28
C ALA A 253 -30.86 7.45 20.60
N ILE A 254 -31.81 8.15 21.23
CA ILE A 254 -33.13 7.58 21.55
C ILE A 254 -33.90 7.27 20.27
N ASN A 255 -33.81 8.11 19.23
CA ASN A 255 -34.44 7.83 17.93
C ASN A 255 -33.76 6.69 17.16
N ILE A 256 -32.44 6.55 17.21
CA ILE A 256 -31.72 5.41 16.61
C ILE A 256 -31.99 4.12 17.40
N ILE A 257 -32.03 4.18 18.74
CA ILE A 257 -32.34 3.03 19.60
C ILE A 257 -33.80 2.58 19.43
N THR A 258 -34.77 3.50 19.33
CA THR A 258 -36.17 3.15 19.01
C THR A 258 -36.33 2.64 17.59
N MET A 259 -35.58 3.18 16.61
CA MET A 259 -35.60 2.65 15.24
C MET A 259 -34.95 1.25 15.15
N ILE A 260 -33.88 0.99 15.90
CA ILE A 260 -33.24 -0.33 15.99
C ILE A 260 -34.12 -1.32 16.76
N LEU A 261 -34.72 -0.92 17.89
CA LEU A 261 -35.68 -1.75 18.64
C LEU A 261 -36.90 -2.11 17.78
N ASN A 262 -37.47 -1.15 17.05
CA ASN A 262 -38.59 -1.42 16.14
C ASN A 262 -38.17 -2.30 14.95
N HIS A 263 -36.93 -2.19 14.47
CA HIS A 263 -36.41 -3.04 13.39
C HIS A 263 -36.07 -4.46 13.89
N VAL A 264 -35.68 -4.60 15.17
CA VAL A 264 -35.44 -5.88 15.83
C VAL A 264 -36.76 -6.53 16.24
N GLU A 265 -37.77 -5.79 16.67
CA GLU A 265 -39.13 -6.31 16.91
C GLU A 265 -39.82 -6.75 15.61
N MET A 266 -39.65 -6.00 14.50
CA MET A 266 -40.09 -6.47 13.16
C MET A 266 -39.36 -7.73 12.69
N PHE A 267 -38.11 -7.94 13.11
CA PHE A 267 -37.33 -9.13 12.75
C PHE A 267 -37.62 -10.33 13.64
N ILE A 268 -38.01 -10.09 14.90
CA ILE A 268 -38.31 -11.14 15.88
C ILE A 268 -39.70 -11.73 15.67
N ASP A 269 -40.64 -11.02 15.02
CA ASP A 269 -42.00 -11.52 14.80
C ASP A 269 -42.25 -12.21 13.44
N GLN A 270 -41.19 -12.58 12.69
CA GLN A 270 -41.37 -13.23 11.39
C GLN A 270 -40.55 -14.50 11.11
N THR A 271 -39.95 -15.11 12.12
CA THR A 271 -39.45 -16.49 11.98
C THR A 271 -39.79 -17.31 13.19
N SER A 272 -40.97 -17.93 13.10
CA SER A 272 -41.40 -19.08 13.89
C SER A 272 -40.21 -19.94 14.33
N THR A 273 -40.15 -20.16 15.64
CA THR A 273 -39.26 -21.09 16.37
C THR A 273 -39.11 -22.47 15.70
N THR A 274 -39.99 -22.83 14.78
CA THR A 274 -39.93 -24.03 13.93
C THR A 274 -38.69 -24.08 13.00
N HIS A 275 -38.25 -22.97 12.40
CA HIS A 275 -37.13 -23.01 11.44
C HIS A 275 -35.77 -23.26 12.10
N LEU A 276 -35.55 -22.74 13.32
CA LEU A 276 -34.34 -22.98 14.07
C LEU A 276 -34.25 -24.44 14.55
N HIS A 277 -35.38 -25.02 14.99
CA HIS A 277 -35.44 -26.43 15.35
C HIS A 277 -35.21 -27.35 14.15
N ILE A 278 -35.78 -27.04 12.98
CA ILE A 278 -35.55 -27.79 11.74
C ILE A 278 -34.08 -27.73 11.34
N PHE A 279 -33.44 -26.55 11.40
CA PHE A 279 -32.03 -26.40 11.07
C PHE A 279 -31.12 -27.22 11.99
N LEU A 280 -31.37 -27.21 13.31
CA LEU A 280 -30.59 -28.00 14.27
C LEU A 280 -30.75 -29.51 14.06
N VAL A 281 -31.94 -29.97 13.70
CA VAL A 281 -32.18 -31.39 13.36
C VAL A 281 -31.42 -31.77 12.08
N ILE A 282 -31.44 -30.93 11.04
CA ILE A 282 -30.70 -31.18 9.79
C ILE A 282 -29.19 -31.25 10.05
N VAL A 283 -28.65 -30.32 10.83
CA VAL A 283 -27.22 -30.30 11.20
C VAL A 283 -26.86 -31.55 12.01
N GLY A 284 -27.71 -31.97 12.95
CA GLY A 284 -27.52 -33.19 13.72
C GLY A 284 -27.48 -34.45 12.84
N VAL A 285 -28.38 -34.56 11.86
CA VAL A 285 -28.41 -35.68 10.89
C VAL A 285 -27.16 -35.67 10.01
N LEU A 286 -26.71 -34.51 9.55
CA LEU A 286 -25.49 -34.40 8.73
C LEU A 286 -24.24 -34.84 9.51
N ILE A 287 -24.12 -34.46 10.78
CA ILE A 287 -23.00 -34.89 11.64
C ILE A 287 -23.03 -36.42 11.85
N LEU A 288 -24.21 -37.00 12.01
CA LEU A 288 -24.39 -38.45 12.13
C LEU A 288 -24.02 -39.19 10.83
N LEU A 289 -24.42 -38.65 9.68
CA LEU A 289 -24.05 -39.23 8.38
C LEU A 289 -22.54 -39.14 8.14
N ILE A 290 -21.91 -38.02 8.49
CA ILE A 290 -20.47 -37.84 8.36
C ILE A 290 -19.72 -38.78 9.30
N SER A 291 -20.17 -38.98 10.55
CA SER A 291 -19.52 -39.91 11.48
C SER A 291 -19.65 -41.36 11.03
N ILE A 292 -20.79 -41.77 10.45
CA ILE A 292 -20.97 -43.09 9.83
C ILE A 292 -20.03 -43.25 8.62
N ILE A 293 -19.92 -42.24 7.75
CA ILE A 293 -18.99 -42.26 6.61
C ILE A 293 -17.54 -42.41 7.09
N ILE A 294 -17.15 -41.67 8.13
CA ILE A 294 -15.81 -41.78 8.72
C ILE A 294 -15.60 -43.18 9.29
N LEU A 295 -16.56 -43.76 10.00
CA LEU A 295 -16.46 -45.14 10.52
C LEU A 295 -16.35 -46.17 9.41
N VAL A 296 -17.11 -46.03 8.32
CA VAL A 296 -17.02 -46.92 7.16
C VAL A 296 -15.66 -46.76 6.46
N LEU A 297 -15.15 -45.53 6.31
CA LEU A 297 -13.83 -45.26 5.75
C LEU A 297 -12.72 -45.79 6.66
N CYS A 298 -12.81 -45.63 7.97
CA CYS A 298 -11.87 -46.20 8.94
C CYS A 298 -11.89 -47.72 8.89
N ASN A 299 -13.07 -48.36 8.83
CA ASN A 299 -13.17 -49.81 8.67
C ASN A 299 -12.63 -50.30 7.33
N LYS A 300 -12.83 -49.54 6.24
CA LYS A 300 -12.26 -49.86 4.93
C LYS A 300 -10.73 -49.70 4.91
N LEU A 301 -10.20 -48.70 5.64
CA LEU A 301 -8.76 -48.48 5.80
C LEU A 301 -8.10 -49.49 6.76
N LEU A 302 -8.82 -49.95 7.79
CA LEU A 302 -8.37 -51.01 8.71
C LEU A 302 -8.46 -52.39 8.06
N SER A 303 -9.49 -52.65 7.25
CA SER A 303 -9.63 -53.86 6.42
C SER A 303 -8.56 -53.96 5.33
N ASN A 304 -8.06 -52.82 4.82
CA ASN A 304 -6.93 -52.79 3.88
C ASN A 304 -5.55 -52.87 4.57
N LYS A 305 -5.50 -52.88 5.91
CA LYS A 305 -4.24 -52.93 6.68
C LYS A 305 -3.93 -54.31 7.29
N THR A 306 -4.55 -55.39 6.82
CA THR A 306 -4.09 -56.77 7.02
C THR A 306 -3.28 -57.29 5.83
N SER A 307 -2.28 -56.53 5.38
CA SER A 307 -1.01 -57.09 4.88
C SER A 307 -0.05 -55.95 4.55
N TYR A 308 0.81 -55.57 5.49
CA TYR A 308 2.16 -55.13 5.16
C TYR A 308 3.06 -55.42 6.36
N ARG A 309 3.72 -56.59 6.31
CA ARG A 309 4.87 -56.90 7.14
C ARG A 309 5.97 -55.87 6.84
N SER A 310 6.63 -55.40 7.89
CA SER A 310 7.89 -54.67 7.77
C SER A 310 8.86 -55.46 6.88
N THR A 311 9.35 -54.84 5.81
CA THR A 311 10.33 -55.45 4.91
C THR A 311 11.71 -55.21 5.50
N GLN A 312 12.46 -56.30 5.66
CA GLN A 312 13.86 -56.30 6.06
C GLN A 312 14.67 -55.44 5.08
N THR A 313 15.42 -54.46 5.58
CA THR A 313 16.30 -53.63 4.77
C THR A 313 17.35 -54.53 4.10
N ARG A 314 17.20 -54.77 2.80
CA ARG A 314 18.31 -55.24 1.98
C ARG A 314 19.18 -54.04 1.67
N GLU A 315 20.41 -54.07 2.17
CA GLU A 315 21.50 -53.27 1.64
C GLU A 315 21.67 -53.65 0.17
N VAL A 316 21.28 -52.76 -0.74
CA VAL A 316 21.52 -52.94 -2.17
C VAL A 316 22.69 -52.04 -2.51
N ASP A 317 23.83 -52.65 -2.77
CA ASP A 317 25.00 -51.98 -3.30
C ASP A 317 24.70 -51.63 -4.77
N ILE A 318 24.51 -50.34 -5.04
CA ILE A 318 24.20 -49.85 -6.38
C ILE A 318 25.52 -49.64 -7.10
N ASP A 319 25.81 -50.52 -8.05
CA ASP A 319 26.96 -50.43 -8.96
C ASP A 319 26.82 -49.19 -9.87
N LEU A 320 27.49 -48.10 -9.46
CA LEU A 320 27.42 -46.78 -10.10
C LEU A 320 27.95 -46.79 -11.54
N ASP A 321 28.75 -47.79 -11.92
CA ASP A 321 29.32 -47.93 -13.27
C ASP A 321 28.29 -48.42 -14.31
N LYS A 322 27.07 -48.80 -13.87
CA LYS A 322 26.00 -49.30 -14.74
C LYS A 322 24.84 -48.32 -14.93
N LEU A 323 24.95 -47.09 -14.44
CA LEU A 323 23.91 -46.09 -14.65
C LEU A 323 23.94 -45.58 -16.10
N PRO A 324 22.80 -45.57 -16.82
CA PRO A 324 22.76 -45.04 -18.18
C PRO A 324 23.03 -43.53 -18.19
N SER A 325 23.85 -43.06 -19.14
CA SER A 325 24.14 -41.64 -19.31
C SER A 325 22.85 -40.89 -19.64
N ASN A 326 22.44 -39.98 -18.75
CA ASN A 326 21.24 -39.18 -18.95
C ASN A 326 21.54 -37.99 -19.87
N SER A 327 21.17 -38.10 -21.15
CA SER A 327 21.37 -37.05 -22.17
C SER A 327 20.46 -35.83 -22.00
N ALA A 328 19.54 -35.81 -21.02
CA ALA A 328 18.75 -34.64 -20.66
C ALA A 328 19.42 -33.74 -19.60
N TYR A 329 20.58 -34.15 -19.06
CA TYR A 329 21.41 -33.28 -18.22
C TYR A 329 22.17 -32.28 -19.11
N HIS A 330 22.15 -30.99 -18.75
CA HIS A 330 22.70 -29.81 -19.47
C HIS A 330 21.76 -29.02 -20.38
N GLN A 331 20.50 -29.42 -20.58
CA GLN A 331 19.56 -28.60 -21.36
C GLN A 331 18.59 -27.83 -20.47
N TYR A 332 19.05 -26.77 -19.79
CA TYR A 332 18.18 -25.63 -19.46
C TYR A 332 19.00 -24.35 -19.39
N GLY A 333 18.75 -23.45 -20.35
CA GLY A 333 19.23 -22.08 -20.33
C GLY A 333 18.40 -21.25 -19.37
N MET A 334 18.90 -21.06 -18.15
CA MET A 334 18.54 -19.92 -17.31
C MET A 334 19.84 -19.22 -16.95
N CYS A 335 19.97 -17.94 -17.32
CA CYS A 335 21.12 -17.13 -16.92
C CYS A 335 21.13 -17.01 -15.39
N SER A 336 22.03 -17.74 -14.74
CA SER A 336 22.30 -17.67 -13.31
C SER A 336 22.78 -16.27 -12.93
N ASN A 337 22.45 -15.81 -11.72
CA ASN A 337 22.97 -14.55 -11.17
C ASN A 337 24.50 -14.68 -10.99
N PRO A 338 25.34 -13.80 -11.59
CA PRO A 338 26.80 -13.94 -11.55
C PRO A 338 27.39 -13.88 -10.13
N LYS A 339 26.64 -13.37 -9.15
CA LYS A 339 27.06 -13.36 -7.73
C LYS A 339 26.92 -14.72 -7.04
N LEU A 340 26.12 -15.64 -7.57
CA LEU A 340 25.82 -16.95 -6.97
C LEU A 340 26.56 -18.10 -7.65
N GLU A 341 27.10 -17.88 -8.86
CA GLU A 341 27.85 -18.88 -9.64
C GLU A 341 29.08 -19.42 -8.88
N LYS A 342 29.72 -18.59 -8.05
CA LYS A 342 30.86 -19.00 -7.19
C LYS A 342 30.46 -19.88 -6.00
N LEU A 343 29.17 -19.97 -5.69
CA LEU A 343 28.63 -20.79 -4.59
C LEU A 343 27.97 -22.08 -5.11
N GLU A 344 27.87 -22.24 -6.42
CA GLU A 344 27.38 -23.48 -7.03
C GLU A 344 28.52 -24.49 -7.13
N PHE A 345 28.34 -25.64 -6.48
CA PHE A 345 29.25 -26.76 -6.64
C PHE A 345 28.86 -27.56 -7.88
N PRO A 346 29.81 -27.86 -8.79
CA PRO A 346 29.53 -28.71 -9.94
C PRO A 346 29.06 -30.09 -9.45
N ARG A 347 27.87 -30.51 -9.89
CA ARG A 347 27.23 -31.74 -9.38
C ARG A 347 28.04 -33.01 -9.66
N ASN A 348 28.95 -32.99 -10.64
CA ASN A 348 29.88 -34.09 -10.92
C ASN A 348 30.91 -34.30 -9.82
N ASN A 349 31.15 -33.29 -8.99
CA ASN A 349 32.10 -33.34 -7.89
C ASN A 349 31.42 -33.75 -6.58
N ILE A 350 30.13 -34.12 -6.60
CA ILE A 350 29.36 -34.45 -5.41
C ILE A 350 29.19 -35.97 -5.35
N ILE A 351 29.88 -36.62 -4.41
CA ILE A 351 29.66 -38.03 -4.08
C ILE A 351 28.63 -38.12 -2.97
N TYR A 352 27.61 -38.93 -3.21
CA TYR A 352 26.59 -39.20 -2.21
C TYR A 352 27.11 -40.16 -1.13
N VAL A 353 26.89 -39.81 0.14
CA VAL A 353 27.34 -40.61 1.29
C VAL A 353 26.17 -41.28 2.00
N LYS A 354 25.10 -40.54 2.33
CA LYS A 354 24.01 -41.08 3.18
C LYS A 354 22.70 -40.30 3.07
N ASP A 355 21.57 -41.01 3.21
CA ASP A 355 20.22 -40.40 3.28
C ASP A 355 19.97 -39.91 4.71
N LEU A 356 19.62 -38.63 4.86
CA LEU A 356 19.30 -38.03 6.16
C LEU A 356 17.79 -37.91 6.38
N GLY A 357 16.96 -38.22 5.38
CA GLY A 357 15.50 -38.22 5.45
C GLY A 357 14.84 -37.15 4.58
N GLN A 358 13.52 -36.99 4.75
CA GLN A 358 12.69 -36.08 3.96
C GLN A 358 11.97 -35.06 4.83
N GLY A 359 12.11 -33.77 4.50
CA GLY A 359 11.44 -32.65 5.16
C GLY A 359 10.50 -31.88 4.22
N ALA A 360 9.95 -30.76 4.70
CA ALA A 360 8.97 -29.93 3.99
C ALA A 360 9.49 -29.31 2.67
N PHE A 361 10.82 -29.30 2.48
CA PHE A 361 11.48 -28.73 1.30
C PHE A 361 12.19 -29.79 0.43
N GLY A 362 11.96 -31.09 0.69
CA GLY A 362 12.51 -32.20 -0.09
C GLY A 362 13.35 -33.19 0.72
N ARG A 363 14.01 -34.13 0.03
CA ARG A 363 14.96 -35.08 0.64
C ARG A 363 16.31 -34.42 0.87
N VAL A 364 16.93 -34.76 2.00
CA VAL A 364 18.21 -34.23 2.42
C VAL A 364 19.25 -35.35 2.41
N PHE A 365 20.37 -35.06 1.78
CA PHE A 365 21.43 -36.02 1.50
C PHE A 365 22.76 -35.52 2.08
N GLN A 366 23.50 -36.38 2.76
CA GLN A 366 24.89 -36.13 3.11
C GLN A 366 25.77 -36.45 1.90
N THR A 367 26.66 -35.52 1.54
CA THR A 367 27.54 -35.65 0.38
C THR A 367 28.97 -35.24 0.72
N VAL A 368 29.94 -35.71 -0.06
CA VAL A 368 31.36 -35.33 0.01
C VAL A 368 31.75 -34.76 -1.34
N LEU A 369 32.52 -33.67 -1.31
CA LEU A 369 33.06 -33.05 -2.53
C LEU A 369 34.38 -33.72 -2.91
N VAL A 370 34.52 -34.07 -4.18
CA VAL A 370 35.78 -34.51 -4.78
C VAL A 370 36.30 -33.36 -5.64
N GLU A 371 37.50 -32.89 -5.33
CA GLU A 371 38.18 -31.85 -6.13
C GLU A 371 38.68 -32.39 -7.46
#